data_AF-A0AAJ0GJ10-F1
#
_entry.id   AF-A0AAJ0GJ10-F1
#
_cell.length_a   1.000
_cell.length_b   1.000
_cell.length_c   1.000
_cell.angle_alpha   90.00
_cell.angle_beta   90.00
_cell.angle_gamma   90.00
#
_symmetry.space_group_name_H-M   'P 1'
#
loop_
_entity.id
_entity.type
_entity.pdbx_description
1 polymer ?
#
loop_
_entity_poly.entity_id
_entity_poly.type
_entity_poly.pdbx_seq_one_letter_code
_entity_poly.pdbx_strand_id
1 'polypeptide(L)'
;MAAQNGIGAANAAMYGGNGNNVVLSSPGYHSDMLVLMENMERLSGTLQRNRQEWSQVQEGLVRVERLQGRLARDNQADGNPQVNGDASVHEHEDTSSTVLQLQGQLAEAHRQIADLGESFAQLQAVHEEYSAGLSAATQMARSYQSQEQSYIQSVHEHYSAQLLQARTETVEAQLTHQAWQARLQGLDGMVKKAWESREEEGAPWRKRMAGLKEENRVLRAMVGWDTPPESEDGDGDEEGELLSDGKGQGSRESKGEGERQGDRQVVPQNLAAAGAGRRA
;
A
#
# COMPACT_ATOMS: atom_id res chain seq x y z
N MET A 1 -6.96 -34.71 -29.51
CA MET A 1 -8.00 -34.10 -28.66
C MET A 1 -7.33 -33.34 -27.52
N ALA A 2 -8.09 -32.65 -26.67
CA ALA A 2 -7.59 -31.59 -25.79
C ALA A 2 -6.72 -32.07 -24.61
N ALA A 3 -5.98 -31.12 -24.03
CA ALA A 3 -5.46 -31.15 -22.67
C ALA A 3 -5.96 -29.89 -21.94
N GLN A 4 -6.33 -30.01 -20.65
CA GLN A 4 -7.00 -28.99 -19.84
C GLN A 4 -6.22 -28.78 -18.52
N ASN A 5 -6.32 -27.58 -17.93
CA ASN A 5 -5.52 -27.10 -16.78
C ASN A 5 -5.78 -27.77 -15.41
N GLY A 6 -4.80 -27.60 -14.49
CA GLY A 6 -4.88 -27.82 -13.02
C GLY A 6 -4.20 -29.10 -12.54
N ILE A 7 -3.74 -29.32 -11.29
CA ILE A 7 -3.53 -28.56 -10.02
C ILE A 7 -2.32 -29.26 -9.33
N GLY A 8 -1.45 -28.69 -8.49
CA GLY A 8 -1.31 -27.33 -7.94
C GLY A 8 -0.89 -27.35 -6.45
N ALA A 9 -0.05 -26.40 -6.01
CA ALA A 9 0.44 -26.16 -4.63
C ALA A 9 1.22 -27.29 -3.90
N ALA A 10 2.52 -27.04 -3.67
CA ALA A 10 3.28 -27.45 -2.48
C ALA A 10 4.23 -26.29 -2.12
N ASN A 11 4.46 -26.02 -0.83
CA ASN A 11 4.90 -24.70 -0.35
C ASN A 11 6.22 -24.75 0.45
N ALA A 12 6.77 -23.57 0.76
CA ALA A 12 7.80 -23.33 1.79
C ALA A 12 9.21 -23.95 1.58
N ALA A 13 9.92 -23.50 0.56
CA ALA A 13 11.39 -23.36 0.62
C ALA A 13 11.71 -21.87 0.86
N MET A 14 12.04 -21.51 2.11
CA MET A 14 12.23 -20.11 2.53
C MET A 14 13.59 -19.54 2.11
N TYR A 15 13.59 -18.24 1.80
CA TYR A 15 14.63 -17.24 2.10
C TYR A 15 16.11 -17.65 1.89
N GLY A 16 16.67 -17.19 0.76
CA GLY A 16 18.04 -16.66 0.73
C GLY A 16 19.03 -17.34 -0.21
N GLY A 17 19.76 -16.52 -0.97
CA GLY A 17 21.02 -16.89 -1.62
C GLY A 17 20.95 -17.17 -3.12
N ASN A 18 21.48 -16.20 -3.90
CA ASN A 18 22.12 -16.33 -5.21
C ASN A 18 21.37 -17.02 -6.38
N GLY A 19 21.37 -16.37 -7.55
CA GLY A 19 21.16 -17.06 -8.83
C GLY A 19 20.26 -16.35 -9.83
N ASN A 20 20.78 -15.31 -10.48
CA ASN A 20 20.36 -14.89 -11.83
C ASN A 20 18.86 -14.59 -12.08
N ASN A 21 18.07 -14.28 -11.04
CA ASN A 21 16.71 -13.80 -11.21
C ASN A 21 16.59 -12.35 -10.74
N VAL A 22 16.61 -11.41 -11.69
CA VAL A 22 16.13 -10.05 -11.45
C VAL A 22 14.61 -10.13 -11.35
N VAL A 23 14.14 -10.53 -10.18
CA VAL A 23 12.74 -10.31 -9.77
C VAL A 23 12.58 -8.79 -9.69
N LEU A 24 12.13 -8.19 -10.80
CA LEU A 24 11.62 -6.84 -10.82
C LEU A 24 10.57 -6.76 -9.71
N SER A 25 10.90 -6.06 -8.62
CA SER A 25 9.98 -5.87 -7.50
C SER A 25 8.69 -5.31 -8.08
N SER A 26 7.56 -6.00 -7.85
CA SER A 26 6.27 -5.64 -8.44
C SER A 26 6.06 -4.12 -8.31
N PRO A 27 5.70 -3.37 -9.37
CA PRO A 27 5.68 -1.91 -9.34
C PRO A 27 4.90 -1.33 -8.15
N GLY A 28 3.81 -2.00 -7.73
CA GLY A 28 3.03 -1.61 -6.56
C GLY A 28 3.63 -1.98 -5.19
N TYR A 29 4.69 -2.80 -5.10
CA TYR A 29 5.25 -3.26 -3.83
C TYR A 29 5.82 -2.11 -2.98
N HIS A 30 6.47 -1.13 -3.63
CA HIS A 30 7.00 0.04 -2.94
C HIS A 30 5.90 1.03 -2.52
N SER A 31 4.82 1.18 -3.29
CA SER A 31 3.65 1.97 -2.87
C SER A 31 2.86 1.29 -1.75
N ASP A 32 2.70 -0.04 -1.80
CA ASP A 32 2.03 -0.84 -0.77
C ASP A 32 2.80 -0.78 0.56
N MET A 33 4.13 -0.89 0.52
CA MET A 33 5.01 -0.64 1.67
C MET A 33 4.82 0.75 2.30
N LEU A 34 4.67 1.81 1.48
CA LEU A 34 4.44 3.17 1.98
C LEU A 34 3.05 3.30 2.61
N VAL A 35 2.00 2.78 1.96
CA VAL A 35 0.62 2.77 2.47
C VAL A 35 0.51 1.94 3.75
N LEU A 36 1.22 0.81 3.86
CA LEU A 36 1.31 0.02 5.09
C LEU A 36 2.00 0.79 6.22
N MET A 37 3.07 1.53 5.92
CA MET A 37 3.79 2.33 6.91
C MET A 37 2.93 3.51 7.42
N GLU A 38 2.24 4.23 6.52
CA GLU A 38 1.30 5.29 6.88
C GLU A 38 0.14 4.74 7.72
N ASN A 39 -0.42 3.59 7.36
CA ASN A 39 -1.49 2.95 8.14
C ASN A 39 -0.98 2.46 9.52
N MET A 40 0.26 1.97 9.63
CA MET A 40 0.86 1.65 10.93
C MET A 40 1.09 2.90 11.79
N GLU A 41 1.55 4.01 11.22
CA GLU A 41 1.72 5.28 11.94
C GLU A 41 0.37 5.84 12.41
N ARG A 42 -0.64 5.83 11.54
CA ARG A 42 -2.03 6.22 11.85
C ARG A 42 -2.63 5.34 12.94
N LEU A 43 -2.40 4.02 12.91
CA LEU A 43 -2.84 3.10 13.96
C LEU A 43 -2.11 3.37 15.28
N SER A 44 -0.79 3.57 15.25
CA SER A 44 0.03 3.92 16.41
C SER A 44 -0.46 5.21 17.10
N GLY A 45 -0.64 6.29 16.33
CA GLY A 45 -1.19 7.56 16.84
C GLY A 45 -2.66 7.47 17.31
N THR A 46 -3.40 6.44 16.89
CA THR A 46 -4.75 6.15 17.40
C THR A 46 -4.70 5.37 18.71
N LEU A 47 -3.83 4.36 18.81
CA LEU A 47 -3.55 3.64 20.05
C LEU A 47 -2.95 4.54 21.14
N GLN A 48 -2.13 5.52 20.76
CA GLN A 48 -1.56 6.50 21.70
C GLN A 48 -2.64 7.44 22.26
N ARG A 49 -3.53 7.97 21.42
CA ARG A 49 -4.70 8.77 21.87
C ARG A 49 -5.61 7.94 22.78
N ASN A 50 -5.90 6.70 22.41
CA ASN A 50 -6.77 5.85 23.22
C ASN A 50 -6.18 5.55 24.62
N ARG A 51 -4.86 5.42 24.76
CA ARG A 51 -4.20 5.37 26.09
C ARG A 51 -4.33 6.68 26.88
N GLN A 52 -4.24 7.84 26.21
CA GLN A 52 -4.40 9.15 26.85
C GLN A 52 -5.85 9.42 27.28
N GLU A 53 -6.82 8.99 26.47
CA GLU A 53 -8.24 8.97 26.82
C GLU A 53 -8.48 8.09 28.05
N TRP A 54 -7.88 6.89 28.08
CA TRP A 54 -8.05 5.95 29.20
C TRP A 54 -7.40 6.44 30.50
N SER A 55 -6.24 7.11 30.44
CA SER A 55 -5.68 7.76 31.64
C SER A 55 -6.55 8.92 32.14
N GLN A 56 -7.13 9.71 31.23
CA GLN A 56 -8.07 10.78 31.61
C GLN A 56 -9.36 10.23 32.25
N VAL A 57 -9.90 9.12 31.74
CA VAL A 57 -11.04 8.40 32.35
C VAL A 57 -10.67 7.86 33.73
N GLN A 58 -9.48 7.28 33.90
CA GLN A 58 -9.01 6.78 35.20
C GLN A 58 -8.81 7.91 36.23
N GLU A 59 -8.24 9.06 35.82
CA GLU A 59 -8.19 10.26 36.65
C GLU A 59 -9.58 10.84 36.94
N GLY A 60 -10.52 10.71 36.00
CA GLY A 60 -11.93 11.06 36.19
C GLY A 60 -12.58 10.23 37.30
N LEU A 61 -12.45 8.90 37.22
CA LEU A 61 -12.97 7.96 38.23
C LEU A 61 -12.40 8.24 39.63
N VAL A 62 -11.08 8.44 39.75
CA VAL A 62 -10.43 8.78 41.04
C VAL A 62 -10.88 10.15 41.58
N ARG A 63 -11.29 11.10 40.72
CA ARG A 63 -11.92 12.36 41.16
C ARG A 63 -13.36 12.15 41.64
N VAL A 64 -14.15 11.33 40.94
CA VAL A 64 -15.53 10.99 41.33
C VAL A 64 -15.55 10.21 42.66
N GLU A 65 -14.69 9.21 42.84
CA GLU A 65 -14.54 8.45 44.08
C GLU A 65 -14.25 9.37 45.29
N ARG A 66 -13.36 10.36 45.12
CA ARG A 66 -13.02 11.36 46.14
C ARG A 66 -14.15 12.35 46.45
N LEU A 67 -15.12 12.53 45.55
CA LEU A 67 -16.31 13.35 45.78
C LEU A 67 -17.44 12.53 46.42
N GLN A 68 -17.66 11.32 45.92
CA GLN A 68 -18.66 10.39 46.46
C GLN A 68 -18.33 9.98 47.90
N GLY A 69 -17.05 9.74 48.21
CA GLY A 69 -16.57 9.50 49.58
C GLY A 69 -16.62 10.71 50.53
N ARG A 70 -17.02 11.89 50.04
CA ARG A 70 -17.38 13.06 50.87
C ARG A 70 -18.89 13.16 51.05
N LEU A 71 -19.65 13.08 49.96
CA LEU A 71 -21.12 13.09 49.99
C LEU A 71 -21.72 11.98 50.87
N ALA A 72 -21.12 10.79 50.86
CA ALA A 72 -21.50 9.67 51.73
C ALA A 72 -21.19 9.89 53.23
N ARG A 73 -20.46 10.96 53.58
CA ARG A 73 -20.01 11.26 54.95
C ARG A 73 -20.79 12.41 55.60
N ASP A 74 -21.32 13.32 54.80
CA ASP A 74 -22.13 14.45 55.28
C ASP A 74 -23.60 14.04 55.54
N ASN A 75 -24.14 13.06 54.79
CA ASN A 75 -25.54 12.60 54.86
C ASN A 75 -25.90 11.68 56.06
N GLN A 76 -25.09 11.64 57.13
CA GLN A 76 -25.32 10.70 58.26
C GLN A 76 -25.35 11.37 59.64
N ALA A 77 -25.65 12.69 59.70
CA ALA A 77 -25.47 13.49 60.91
C ALA A 77 -26.59 14.52 61.22
N ASP A 78 -27.87 14.21 60.93
CA ASP A 78 -29.00 15.03 61.41
C ASP A 78 -30.28 14.20 61.66
N GLY A 79 -31.07 14.60 62.68
CA GLY A 79 -32.38 14.00 63.04
C GLY A 79 -32.40 13.25 64.39
N ASN A 80 -33.05 13.83 65.41
CA ASN A 80 -33.14 13.32 66.80
C ASN A 80 -34.64 13.18 67.27
N PRO A 81 -35.07 12.98 68.54
CA PRO A 81 -36.17 12.05 68.87
C PRO A 81 -37.32 12.69 69.71
N GLN A 82 -38.00 11.89 70.55
CA GLN A 82 -39.01 12.24 71.59
C GLN A 82 -40.48 12.44 71.13
N VAL A 83 -41.52 12.36 72.00
CA VAL A 83 -41.92 11.37 73.05
C VAL A 83 -43.33 11.75 73.60
N ASN A 84 -44.18 10.75 73.93
CA ASN A 84 -45.43 10.74 74.75
C ASN A 84 -46.43 11.93 74.78
N GLY A 85 -47.73 11.59 74.82
CA GLY A 85 -48.79 12.44 75.41
C GLY A 85 -50.22 11.90 75.22
N ASP A 86 -50.92 11.57 76.31
CA ASP A 86 -52.33 11.12 76.33
C ASP A 86 -53.14 12.00 77.32
N ALA A 87 -54.33 12.47 76.91
CA ALA A 87 -55.35 13.13 77.74
C ALA A 87 -56.64 13.46 76.93
N SER A 88 -57.78 13.64 77.61
CA SER A 88 -59.13 13.97 77.06
C SER A 88 -60.04 14.57 78.17
N VAL A 89 -61.32 14.94 78.02
CA VAL A 89 -62.40 14.70 77.03
C VAL A 89 -63.46 15.82 77.08
N HIS A 90 -64.30 15.94 76.04
CA HIS A 90 -65.77 16.16 75.99
C HIS A 90 -66.30 17.24 75.00
N GLU A 91 -67.01 16.75 73.97
CA GLU A 91 -68.40 17.13 73.57
C GLU A 91 -68.74 18.55 73.06
N HIS A 92 -67.79 19.49 73.04
CA HIS A 92 -67.74 20.47 71.93
C HIS A 92 -66.76 20.04 70.82
N GLU A 93 -66.17 18.85 70.99
CA GLU A 93 -65.03 18.35 70.23
C GLU A 93 -65.36 17.92 68.80
N ASP A 94 -66.60 17.54 68.47
CA ASP A 94 -66.91 17.01 67.12
C ASP A 94 -66.59 18.01 66.00
N THR A 95 -66.77 19.31 66.23
CA THR A 95 -66.46 20.35 65.24
C THR A 95 -64.98 20.76 65.24
N SER A 96 -64.30 20.77 66.39
CA SER A 96 -62.87 21.10 66.46
C SER A 96 -61.99 19.93 66.02
N SER A 97 -62.35 18.70 66.37
CA SER A 97 -61.66 17.47 65.94
C SER A 97 -61.82 17.22 64.44
N THR A 98 -62.99 17.42 63.85
CA THR A 98 -63.15 17.34 62.38
C THR A 98 -62.39 18.44 61.66
N VAL A 99 -62.34 19.67 62.20
CA VAL A 99 -61.48 20.74 61.66
C VAL A 99 -59.99 20.37 61.77
N LEU A 100 -59.53 19.78 62.88
CA LEU A 100 -58.15 19.31 63.04
C LEU A 100 -57.83 18.14 62.10
N GLN A 101 -58.76 17.20 61.89
CA GLN A 101 -58.62 16.11 60.92
C GLN A 101 -58.53 16.63 59.49
N LEU A 102 -59.37 17.60 59.11
CA LEU A 102 -59.31 18.25 57.79
C LEU A 102 -58.02 19.05 57.60
N GLN A 103 -57.52 19.74 58.63
CA GLN A 103 -56.21 20.40 58.60
C GLN A 103 -55.06 19.39 58.47
N GLY A 104 -55.15 18.24 59.15
CA GLY A 104 -54.20 17.13 59.00
C GLY A 104 -54.19 16.55 57.59
N GLN A 105 -55.36 16.23 57.03
CA GLN A 105 -55.52 15.74 55.65
C GLN A 105 -55.02 16.77 54.62
N LEU A 106 -55.28 18.06 54.83
CA LEU A 106 -54.80 19.14 53.96
C LEU A 106 -53.28 19.30 54.05
N ALA A 107 -52.67 19.20 55.24
CA ALA A 107 -51.22 19.22 55.42
C ALA A 107 -50.55 17.98 54.82
N GLU A 108 -51.17 16.80 54.92
CA GLU A 108 -50.69 15.56 54.31
C GLU A 108 -50.81 15.61 52.78
N ALA A 109 -51.92 16.08 52.23
CA ALA A 109 -52.07 16.30 50.79
C ALA A 109 -51.05 17.32 50.25
N HIS A 110 -50.75 18.40 51.00
CA HIS A 110 -49.70 19.33 50.61
C HIS A 110 -48.29 18.73 50.64
N ARG A 111 -47.99 17.81 51.57
CA ARG A 111 -46.74 17.03 51.54
C ARG A 111 -46.67 16.13 50.32
N GLN A 112 -47.71 15.33 50.07
CA GLN A 112 -47.79 14.46 48.89
C GLN A 112 -47.65 15.24 47.57
N ILE A 113 -48.23 16.46 47.48
CA ILE A 113 -48.05 17.36 46.32
C ILE A 113 -46.60 17.85 46.21
N ALA A 114 -45.91 18.14 47.31
CA ALA A 114 -44.50 18.52 47.30
C ALA A 114 -43.59 17.36 46.87
N ASP A 115 -43.81 16.16 47.44
CA ASP A 115 -43.04 14.95 47.14
C ASP A 115 -43.22 14.52 45.66
N LEU A 116 -44.45 14.63 45.13
CA LEU A 116 -44.76 14.42 43.71
C LEU A 116 -44.15 15.52 42.82
N GLY A 117 -44.10 16.76 43.30
CA GLY A 117 -43.44 17.86 42.60
C GLY A 117 -41.94 17.68 42.49
N GLU A 118 -41.28 17.24 43.56
CA GLU A 118 -39.83 16.98 43.56
C GLU A 118 -39.49 15.78 42.67
N SER A 119 -40.21 14.66 42.82
CA SER A 119 -39.97 13.47 41.99
C SER A 119 -40.28 13.73 40.50
N PHE A 120 -41.26 14.58 40.17
CA PHE A 120 -41.47 15.05 38.79
C PHE A 120 -40.29 15.88 38.28
N ALA A 121 -39.75 16.81 39.08
CA ALA A 121 -38.58 17.61 38.70
C ALA A 121 -37.32 16.74 38.50
N GLN A 122 -37.10 15.75 39.37
CA GLN A 122 -36.02 14.77 39.22
C GLN A 122 -36.16 13.94 37.93
N LEU A 123 -37.37 13.44 37.63
CA LEU A 123 -37.67 12.72 36.39
C LEU A 123 -37.48 13.59 35.14
N GLN A 124 -37.87 14.86 35.19
CA GLN A 124 -37.68 15.79 34.08
C GLN A 124 -36.19 16.04 33.82
N ALA A 125 -35.38 16.30 34.85
CA ALA A 125 -33.94 16.50 34.71
C ALA A 125 -33.25 15.27 34.07
N VAL A 126 -33.58 14.06 34.55
CA VAL A 126 -33.07 12.80 33.99
C VAL A 126 -33.53 12.60 32.54
N HIS A 127 -34.77 12.95 32.19
CA HIS A 127 -35.26 12.91 30.81
C HIS A 127 -34.50 13.89 29.89
N GLU A 128 -34.24 15.11 30.37
CA GLU A 128 -33.45 16.11 29.64
C GLU A 128 -32.01 15.62 29.40
N GLU A 129 -31.35 15.06 30.42
CA GLU A 129 -30.01 14.43 30.29
C GLU A 129 -29.99 13.27 29.28
N TYR A 130 -30.96 12.35 29.34
CA TYR A 130 -31.07 11.27 28.36
C TYR A 130 -31.31 11.79 26.93
N SER A 131 -32.14 12.83 26.78
CA SER A 131 -32.40 13.43 25.46
C SER A 131 -31.15 14.10 24.89
N ALA A 132 -30.36 14.78 25.73
CA ALA A 132 -29.08 15.38 25.35
C ALA A 132 -28.06 14.29 24.96
N GLY A 133 -27.92 13.25 25.77
CA GLY A 133 -27.04 12.10 25.51
C GLY A 133 -27.38 11.37 24.21
N LEU A 134 -28.66 11.12 23.93
CA LEU A 134 -29.13 10.53 22.69
C LEU A 134 -28.85 11.45 21.48
N SER A 135 -29.01 12.76 21.64
CA SER A 135 -28.68 13.75 20.59
C SER A 135 -27.18 13.77 20.28
N ALA A 136 -26.32 13.63 21.29
CA ALA A 136 -24.87 13.57 21.12
C ALA A 136 -24.44 12.25 20.46
N ALA A 137 -24.96 11.10 20.93
CA ALA A 137 -24.68 9.79 20.36
C ALA A 137 -25.11 9.69 18.88
N THR A 138 -26.28 10.23 18.52
CA THR A 138 -26.73 10.25 17.12
C THR A 138 -25.95 11.23 16.24
N GLN A 139 -25.43 12.33 16.78
CA GLN A 139 -24.48 13.19 16.08
C GLN A 139 -23.14 12.47 15.85
N MET A 140 -22.59 11.79 16.86
CA MET A 140 -21.36 10.99 16.73
C MET A 140 -21.53 9.91 15.66
N ALA A 141 -22.62 9.15 15.69
CA ALA A 141 -22.91 8.09 14.70
C ALA A 141 -22.97 8.64 13.26
N ARG A 142 -23.64 9.78 13.03
CA ARG A 142 -23.67 10.45 11.71
C ARG A 142 -22.28 10.93 11.28
N SER A 143 -21.50 11.49 12.21
CA SER A 143 -20.14 11.95 11.93
C SER A 143 -19.20 10.79 11.57
N TYR A 144 -19.32 9.65 12.24
CA TYR A 144 -18.60 8.41 11.93
C TYR A 144 -18.99 7.90 10.53
N GLN A 145 -20.29 7.80 10.24
CA GLN A 145 -20.78 7.35 8.94
C GLN A 145 -20.26 8.22 7.78
N SER A 146 -20.20 9.55 7.96
CA SER A 146 -19.65 10.46 6.93
C SER A 146 -18.13 10.31 6.75
N GLN A 147 -17.38 10.04 7.83
CA GLN A 147 -15.94 9.75 7.77
C GLN A 147 -15.66 8.40 7.09
N GLU A 148 -16.45 7.37 7.39
CA GLU A 148 -16.36 6.05 6.75
C GLU A 148 -16.65 6.13 5.25
N GLN A 149 -17.71 6.84 4.85
CA GLN A 149 -18.04 7.07 3.44
C GLN A 149 -16.93 7.83 2.70
N SER A 150 -16.38 8.90 3.30
CA SER A 150 -15.26 9.64 2.73
C SER A 150 -13.98 8.80 2.61
N TYR A 151 -13.70 7.95 3.60
CA TYR A 151 -12.58 7.02 3.55
C TYR A 151 -12.74 6.00 2.40
N ILE A 152 -13.90 5.35 2.30
CA ILE A 152 -14.20 4.40 1.22
C ILE A 152 -14.08 5.06 -0.16
N GLN A 153 -14.56 6.29 -0.32
CA GLN A 153 -14.40 7.08 -1.55
C GLN A 153 -12.93 7.31 -1.88
N SER A 154 -12.12 7.80 -0.92
CA SER A 154 -10.69 8.06 -1.13
C SER A 154 -9.90 6.79 -1.51
N VAL A 155 -10.28 5.63 -0.99
CA VAL A 155 -9.68 4.33 -1.35
C VAL A 155 -10.05 3.93 -2.79
N HIS A 156 -11.30 4.12 -3.20
CA HIS A 156 -11.72 3.86 -4.59
C HIS A 156 -11.06 4.83 -5.59
N GLU A 157 -10.94 6.10 -5.24
CA GLU A 157 -10.23 7.11 -6.05
C GLU A 157 -8.74 6.74 -6.20
N HIS A 158 -8.08 6.35 -5.11
CA HIS A 158 -6.68 5.95 -5.11
C HIS A 158 -6.42 4.71 -5.99
N TYR A 159 -7.21 3.64 -5.84
CA TYR A 159 -7.07 2.46 -6.71
C TYR A 159 -7.45 2.75 -8.17
N SER A 160 -8.43 3.62 -8.43
CA SER A 160 -8.76 4.05 -9.79
C SER A 160 -7.60 4.82 -10.43
N ALA A 161 -6.92 5.70 -9.68
CA ALA A 161 -5.72 6.40 -10.13
C ALA A 161 -4.56 5.43 -10.41
N GLN A 162 -4.29 4.46 -9.53
CA GLN A 162 -3.27 3.43 -9.77
C GLN A 162 -3.56 2.59 -11.04
N LEU A 163 -4.82 2.19 -11.25
CA LEU A 163 -5.23 1.42 -12.42
C LEU A 163 -5.09 2.23 -13.73
N LEU A 164 -5.37 3.53 -13.69
CA LEU A 164 -5.14 4.44 -14.82
C LEU A 164 -3.64 4.66 -15.08
N GLN A 165 -2.83 4.78 -14.02
CA GLN A 165 -1.37 4.90 -14.12
C GLN A 165 -0.75 3.64 -14.75
N ALA A 166 -1.04 2.45 -14.23
CA ALA A 166 -0.54 1.20 -14.81
C ALA A 166 -1.00 0.99 -16.27
N ARG A 167 -2.20 1.48 -16.62
CA ARG A 167 -2.69 1.49 -18.01
C ARG A 167 -1.96 2.49 -18.92
N THR A 168 -1.55 3.66 -18.40
CA THR A 168 -0.76 4.63 -19.19
C THR A 168 0.68 4.14 -19.36
N GLU A 169 1.32 3.66 -18.30
CA GLU A 169 2.67 3.06 -18.34
C GLU A 169 2.76 1.88 -19.32
N THR A 170 1.75 0.99 -19.37
CA THR A 170 1.73 -0.12 -20.33
C THR A 170 1.51 0.32 -21.78
N VAL A 171 0.74 1.39 -22.02
CA VAL A 171 0.59 1.99 -23.36
C VAL A 171 1.87 2.71 -23.79
N GLU A 172 2.53 3.44 -22.89
CA GLU A 172 3.81 4.11 -23.15
C GLU A 172 4.94 3.10 -23.42
N ALA A 173 4.98 1.97 -22.70
CA ALA A 173 5.88 0.85 -22.99
C ALA A 173 5.63 0.24 -24.39
N GLN A 174 4.36 0.12 -24.82
CA GLN A 174 4.03 -0.35 -26.17
C GLN A 174 4.42 0.67 -27.25
N LEU A 175 4.14 1.96 -27.04
CA LEU A 175 4.48 3.03 -27.99
C LEU A 175 6.00 3.21 -28.14
N THR A 176 6.75 3.15 -27.04
CA THR A 176 8.23 3.21 -27.07
C THR A 176 8.82 1.97 -27.73
N HIS A 177 8.27 0.78 -27.49
CA HIS A 177 8.69 -0.44 -28.19
C HIS A 177 8.40 -0.39 -29.70
N GLN A 178 7.21 0.08 -30.11
CA GLN A 178 6.87 0.28 -31.53
C GLN A 178 7.78 1.33 -32.19
N ALA A 179 8.07 2.45 -31.51
CA ALA A 179 9.00 3.45 -32.00
C ALA A 179 10.44 2.92 -32.14
N TRP A 180 10.87 2.01 -31.25
CA TRP A 180 12.14 1.31 -31.36
C TRP A 180 12.15 0.31 -32.53
N GLN A 181 11.11 -0.51 -32.69
CA GLN A 181 10.96 -1.44 -33.82
C GLN A 181 10.99 -0.70 -35.16
N ALA A 182 10.26 0.41 -35.29
CA ALA A 182 10.24 1.23 -36.51
C ALA A 182 11.62 1.84 -36.82
N ARG A 183 12.37 2.28 -35.79
CA ARG A 183 13.76 2.73 -35.96
C ARG A 183 14.69 1.60 -36.39
N LEU A 184 14.53 0.40 -35.84
CA LEU A 184 15.32 -0.77 -36.21
C LEU A 184 15.04 -1.22 -37.66
N GLN A 185 13.79 -1.21 -38.10
CA GLN A 185 13.40 -1.44 -39.50
C GLN A 185 13.97 -0.37 -40.43
N GLY A 186 13.98 0.90 -40.00
CA GLY A 186 14.64 1.98 -40.73
C GLY A 186 16.15 1.77 -40.86
N LEU A 187 16.82 1.31 -39.79
CA LEU A 187 18.25 0.97 -39.81
C LEU A 187 18.54 -0.21 -40.74
N ASP A 188 17.78 -1.31 -40.65
CA ASP A 188 17.88 -2.47 -41.55
C ASP A 188 17.71 -2.05 -43.02
N GLY A 189 16.70 -1.23 -43.33
CA GLY A 189 16.48 -0.70 -44.67
C GLY A 189 17.57 0.25 -45.17
N MET A 190 18.29 0.95 -44.28
CA MET A 190 19.46 1.75 -44.65
C MET A 190 20.72 0.89 -44.82
N VAL A 191 20.90 -0.13 -43.98
CA VAL A 191 22.01 -1.09 -44.09
C VAL A 191 21.91 -1.86 -45.41
N LYS A 192 20.73 -2.38 -45.76
CA LYS A 192 20.51 -3.07 -47.05
C LYS A 192 20.85 -2.18 -48.24
N LYS A 193 20.41 -0.92 -48.25
CA LYS A 193 20.77 0.06 -49.28
C LYS A 193 22.27 0.37 -49.35
N ALA A 194 22.97 0.36 -48.21
CA ALA A 194 24.42 0.51 -48.19
C ALA A 194 25.16 -0.72 -48.76
N TRP A 195 24.65 -1.93 -48.52
CA TRP A 195 25.14 -3.15 -49.17
C TRP A 195 24.84 -3.17 -50.67
N GLU A 196 23.63 -2.81 -51.08
CA GLU A 196 23.22 -2.66 -52.49
C GLU A 196 24.13 -1.65 -53.21
N SER A 197 24.35 -0.46 -52.64
CA SER A 197 25.27 0.56 -53.18
C SER A 197 26.72 0.06 -53.30
N ARG A 198 27.24 -0.63 -52.27
CA ARG A 198 28.56 -1.26 -52.32
C ARG A 198 28.64 -2.35 -53.40
N GLU A 199 27.57 -3.10 -53.60
CA GLU A 199 27.52 -4.12 -54.64
C GLU A 199 27.47 -3.49 -56.05
N GLU A 200 26.72 -2.41 -56.25
CA GLU A 200 26.68 -1.64 -57.49
C GLU A 200 28.04 -1.02 -57.83
N GLU A 201 28.80 -0.54 -56.85
CA GLU A 201 30.19 -0.06 -57.02
C GLU A 201 31.16 -1.19 -57.42
N GLY A 202 30.97 -2.41 -56.89
CA GLY A 202 31.77 -3.60 -57.23
C GLY A 202 31.37 -4.26 -58.56
N ALA A 203 30.10 -4.15 -58.96
CA ALA A 203 29.54 -4.76 -60.16
C ALA A 203 30.26 -4.41 -61.49
N PRO A 204 30.67 -3.16 -61.81
CA PRO A 204 31.40 -2.86 -63.04
C PRO A 204 32.79 -3.51 -63.07
N TRP A 205 33.45 -3.68 -61.92
CA TRP A 205 34.74 -4.37 -61.85
C TRP A 205 34.58 -5.89 -62.00
N ARG A 206 33.62 -6.51 -61.30
CA ARG A 206 33.27 -7.93 -61.51
C ARG A 206 32.92 -8.22 -62.98
N LYS A 207 32.12 -7.37 -63.63
CA LYS A 207 31.76 -7.49 -65.06
C LYS A 207 32.98 -7.35 -66.00
N ARG A 208 33.91 -6.43 -65.74
CA ARG A 208 35.17 -6.30 -66.51
C ARG A 208 36.06 -7.54 -66.35
N MET A 209 36.21 -8.05 -65.12
CA MET A 209 37.00 -9.25 -64.87
C MET A 209 36.40 -10.49 -65.55
N ALA A 210 35.06 -10.66 -65.51
CA ALA A 210 34.39 -11.74 -66.22
C ALA A 210 34.58 -11.66 -67.75
N GLY A 211 34.45 -10.46 -68.34
CA GLY A 211 34.74 -10.25 -69.77
C GLY A 211 36.19 -10.59 -70.13
N LEU A 212 37.15 -10.11 -69.33
CA LEU A 212 38.58 -10.42 -69.54
C LEU A 212 38.92 -11.90 -69.33
N LYS A 213 38.23 -12.61 -68.42
CA LYS A 213 38.37 -14.08 -68.26
C LYS A 213 37.89 -14.79 -69.53
N GLU A 214 36.71 -14.44 -70.06
CA GLU A 214 36.18 -15.05 -71.29
C GLU A 214 37.04 -14.72 -72.52
N GLU A 215 37.48 -13.47 -72.68
CA GLU A 215 38.44 -13.08 -73.72
C GLU A 215 39.75 -13.88 -73.61
N ASN A 216 40.28 -14.08 -72.40
CA ASN A 216 41.49 -14.89 -72.20
C ASN A 216 41.27 -16.36 -72.56
N ARG A 217 40.10 -16.93 -72.22
CA ARG A 217 39.67 -18.29 -72.62
C ARG A 217 39.57 -18.43 -74.13
N VAL A 218 38.87 -17.51 -74.81
CA VAL A 218 38.71 -17.52 -76.27
C VAL A 218 40.06 -17.40 -76.97
N LEU A 219 40.96 -16.55 -76.47
CA LEU A 219 42.32 -16.41 -77.00
C LEU A 219 43.18 -17.66 -76.78
N ARG A 220 43.09 -18.34 -75.62
CA ARG A 220 43.77 -19.63 -75.41
C ARG A 220 43.27 -20.70 -76.37
N ALA A 221 41.95 -20.82 -76.53
CA ALA A 221 41.33 -21.76 -77.45
C ALA A 221 41.76 -21.51 -78.91
N MET A 222 41.87 -20.25 -79.34
CA MET A 222 42.38 -19.87 -80.67
C MET A 222 43.87 -20.22 -80.87
N VAL A 223 44.69 -20.19 -79.82
CA VAL A 223 46.12 -20.52 -79.86
C VAL A 223 46.37 -22.02 -79.65
N GLY A 224 45.35 -22.81 -79.29
CA GLY A 224 45.48 -24.23 -78.96
C GLY A 224 46.13 -24.48 -77.59
N TRP A 225 46.02 -23.52 -76.67
CA TRP A 225 46.44 -23.67 -75.28
C TRP A 225 45.31 -24.22 -74.41
N ASP A 226 45.70 -24.99 -73.40
CA ASP A 226 44.74 -25.65 -72.52
C ASP A 226 43.88 -24.62 -71.77
N THR A 227 42.59 -24.89 -71.69
CA THR A 227 41.56 -23.93 -71.31
C THR A 227 40.89 -24.43 -70.03
N PRO A 228 41.05 -23.71 -68.89
CA PRO A 228 40.44 -24.13 -67.63
C PRO A 228 38.93 -24.33 -67.74
N PRO A 229 38.36 -25.34 -67.07
CA PRO A 229 36.93 -25.61 -67.13
C PRO A 229 36.12 -24.48 -66.48
N GLU A 230 34.91 -24.29 -66.98
CA GLU A 230 33.99 -23.18 -66.62
C GLU A 230 33.50 -23.20 -65.15
N SER A 231 33.92 -24.19 -64.37
CA SER A 231 33.47 -24.47 -62.99
C SER A 231 34.59 -24.65 -61.96
N GLU A 232 35.86 -24.39 -62.30
CA GLU A 232 37.01 -24.65 -61.41
C GLU A 232 37.90 -23.41 -61.18
N ASP A 233 37.28 -22.23 -61.23
CA ASP A 233 37.84 -20.97 -60.75
C ASP A 233 36.71 -20.25 -59.98
N GLY A 234 36.34 -20.90 -58.87
CA GLY A 234 35.10 -20.68 -58.11
C GLY A 234 34.94 -19.30 -57.48
N ASP A 235 33.78 -19.07 -56.88
CA ASP A 235 33.36 -17.77 -56.35
C ASP A 235 34.42 -17.13 -55.44
N GLY A 236 35.06 -16.07 -55.93
CA GLY A 236 36.17 -15.36 -55.29
C GLY A 236 35.76 -14.48 -54.10
N ASP A 237 34.82 -14.96 -53.28
CA ASP A 237 34.34 -14.34 -52.05
C ASP A 237 35.00 -14.96 -50.78
N GLU A 238 36.06 -15.77 -50.94
CA GLU A 238 36.86 -16.35 -49.83
C GLU A 238 37.71 -15.35 -49.01
N GLU A 239 37.38 -14.04 -49.03
CA GLU A 239 37.84 -13.05 -48.04
C GLU A 239 36.65 -12.44 -47.29
N GLY A 240 35.86 -13.30 -46.62
CA GLY A 240 34.69 -12.90 -45.83
C GLY A 240 34.43 -13.74 -44.57
N GLU A 241 34.36 -15.07 -44.68
CA GLU A 241 33.97 -15.95 -43.56
C GLU A 241 35.15 -16.40 -42.70
N LEU A 242 35.66 -15.49 -41.87
CA LEU A 242 36.63 -15.84 -40.82
C LEU A 242 36.28 -15.18 -39.48
N LEU A 243 35.09 -15.49 -38.92
CA LEU A 243 34.75 -15.28 -37.48
C LEU A 243 33.39 -15.87 -37.00
N SER A 244 32.92 -17.05 -37.47
CA SER A 244 31.69 -17.66 -36.90
C SER A 244 31.50 -19.19 -37.03
N ASP A 245 32.32 -20.01 -36.36
CA ASP A 245 31.75 -21.22 -35.71
C ASP A 245 32.48 -21.60 -34.42
N GLY A 246 31.88 -21.21 -33.29
CA GLY A 246 32.42 -21.37 -31.94
C GLY A 246 31.71 -22.44 -31.10
N LYS A 247 31.19 -23.51 -31.73
CA LYS A 247 30.45 -24.59 -31.03
C LYS A 247 31.36 -25.51 -30.22
N GLY A 248 31.73 -25.07 -29.02
CA GLY A 248 32.44 -25.90 -28.05
C GLY A 248 31.58 -27.05 -27.50
N GLN A 249 31.88 -28.28 -27.93
CA GLN A 249 31.59 -29.50 -27.16
C GLN A 249 32.87 -30.32 -27.03
N GLY A 250 33.26 -30.62 -25.79
CA GLY A 250 34.52 -31.31 -25.51
C GLY A 250 34.81 -31.42 -24.01
N SER A 251 34.14 -32.35 -23.33
CA SER A 251 34.38 -32.62 -21.91
C SER A 251 35.79 -33.14 -21.66
N ARG A 252 36.48 -32.64 -20.62
CA ARG A 252 37.36 -33.46 -19.81
C ARG A 252 37.58 -32.92 -18.41
N GLU A 253 37.81 -33.82 -17.47
CA GLU A 253 38.05 -33.44 -16.07
C GLU A 253 39.41 -32.75 -15.88
N SER A 254 39.49 -31.87 -14.88
CA SER A 254 40.72 -31.65 -14.14
C SER A 254 40.41 -31.63 -12.64
N LYS A 255 41.34 -32.12 -11.82
CA LYS A 255 41.18 -32.23 -10.37
C LYS A 255 41.32 -30.86 -9.72
N GLY A 256 40.62 -30.66 -8.60
CA GLY A 256 40.91 -29.55 -7.70
C GLY A 256 42.05 -29.89 -6.74
N GLU A 257 42.81 -28.87 -6.33
CA GLU A 257 43.60 -28.78 -5.10
C GLU A 257 44.15 -27.34 -4.99
N GLY A 258 44.45 -26.86 -3.77
CA GLY A 258 45.17 -25.59 -3.57
C GLY A 258 44.39 -24.49 -2.83
N GLU A 259 44.20 -24.66 -1.52
CA GLU A 259 43.98 -23.53 -0.62
C GLU A 259 45.18 -22.56 -0.65
N ARG A 260 44.95 -21.24 -0.69
CA ARG A 260 45.83 -20.27 -0.01
C ARG A 260 45.02 -19.10 0.57
N GLN A 261 45.30 -18.80 1.83
CA GLN A 261 44.77 -17.63 2.54
C GLN A 261 45.42 -16.34 2.02
N GLY A 262 44.71 -15.22 2.18
CA GLY A 262 45.20 -13.90 1.80
C GLY A 262 44.38 -12.80 2.46
N ASP A 263 44.74 -12.43 3.69
CA ASP A 263 44.10 -11.32 4.42
C ASP A 263 44.15 -10.00 3.64
N ARG A 264 43.01 -9.30 3.61
CA ARG A 264 42.95 -7.83 3.57
C ARG A 264 41.58 -7.32 4.00
N GLN A 265 41.49 -6.91 5.26
CA GLN A 265 40.45 -5.98 5.69
C GLN A 265 40.58 -4.68 4.87
N VAL A 266 39.46 -4.17 4.36
CA VAL A 266 39.35 -2.78 3.91
C VAL A 266 38.17 -2.16 4.64
N VAL A 267 38.45 -1.11 5.40
CA VAL A 267 37.48 -0.42 6.26
C VAL A 267 36.53 0.44 5.39
N PRO A 268 35.21 0.42 5.63
CA PRO A 268 34.31 1.39 5.00
C PRO A 268 34.63 2.80 5.53
N GLN A 269 35.09 3.69 4.64
CA GLN A 269 35.30 5.09 5.02
C GLN A 269 33.97 5.82 5.14
N ASN A 270 33.70 6.37 6.34
CA ASN A 270 32.70 7.42 6.49
C ASN A 270 33.17 8.68 5.75
N LEU A 271 32.35 9.18 4.83
CA LEU A 271 32.31 10.62 4.53
C LEU A 271 30.97 11.18 5.02
N ALA A 272 31.04 11.93 6.11
CA ALA A 272 29.96 12.78 6.59
C ALA A 272 30.40 14.25 6.47
N ALA A 273 29.41 15.15 6.38
CA ALA A 273 29.57 16.58 6.10
C ALA A 273 30.08 16.90 4.66
N ALA A 274 29.87 18.10 4.11
CA ALA A 274 29.21 19.29 4.68
C ALA A 274 28.10 19.82 3.76
N GLY A 275 27.10 20.48 4.34
CA GLY A 275 25.95 21.02 3.60
C GLY A 275 26.16 22.45 3.09
N ALA A 276 25.27 22.87 2.19
CA ALA A 276 25.12 24.27 1.78
C ALA A 276 23.65 24.67 1.84
N GLY A 277 23.27 25.48 2.83
CA GLY A 277 21.90 25.99 2.95
C GLY A 277 21.64 27.18 2.04
N ARG A 278 20.42 27.30 1.51
CA ARG A 278 19.86 28.57 1.04
C ARG A 278 18.42 28.72 1.52
N ARG A 279 18.21 29.67 2.43
CA ARG A 279 16.95 30.41 2.53
C ARG A 279 17.11 31.68 1.70
N ALA A 280 16.13 31.95 0.85
CA ALA A 280 15.71 33.26 0.38
C ALA A 280 14.22 33.11 0.05
#